data_AF-A0A2T3KA25-F1
#
_entry.id   AF-A0A2T3KA25-F1
#
_cell.length_a   1.000
_cell.length_b   1.000
_cell.length_c   1.000
_cell.angle_alpha   90.00
_cell.angle_beta   90.00
_cell.angle_gamma   90.00
#
_symmetry.space_group_name_H-M   'P 1'
#
loop_
_entity.id
_entity.type
_entity.pdbx_description
1 polymer ?
#
loop_
_entity_poly.entity_id
_entity_poly.type
_entity_poly.pdbx_seq_one_letter_code
_entity_poly.pdbx_strand_id
1 'polypeptide(L)'
;MLSQEKEIGNFFRRGLSSRVVIGVSLFIFLFIYVVKNIQSHDLWQTRLNITPNTISYNISDFFYNGSDNKLINSTQDYKNLFNDIDNEYLYGLFVRELEKSHYSGVGDIKFRLAPLTLMSNAESKNESKENLDKYLLMIENKVKNEINKNIEIKNKKYLKIINDNINKVKHKANIELSLKLFELNSAIGIAKSLNIENPVYNFNGKSIFPFYLGVKVLSEEIKILKSERALNIYYPQIKQYKNMVSELKQLKINTSNVKIIKISNIDVLYKPRFSLFSTIMYSLFGFIFGFLINLIYSLKRNDYK
;
A
#
# COMPACT_ATOMS: atom_id res chain seq x y z
N MET A 1 32.01 13.98 -40.26
CA MET A 1 30.98 14.96 -40.67
C MET A 1 31.55 16.06 -41.56
N LEU A 2 32.55 16.83 -41.13
CA LEU A 2 33.13 17.94 -41.94
C LEU A 2 33.69 17.56 -43.33
N SER A 3 34.15 16.31 -43.52
CA SER A 3 34.67 15.86 -44.83
C SER A 3 33.57 15.51 -45.84
N GLN A 4 32.40 15.03 -45.39
CA GLN A 4 31.29 14.68 -46.28
C GLN A 4 30.50 15.92 -46.73
N GLU A 5 30.39 16.94 -45.87
CA GLU A 5 29.78 18.23 -46.23
C GLU A 5 30.57 18.96 -47.32
N LYS A 6 31.91 18.81 -47.34
CA LYS A 6 32.79 19.45 -48.31
C LYS A 6 32.66 18.85 -49.73
N GLU A 7 32.44 17.55 -49.83
CA GLU A 7 32.21 16.89 -51.13
C GLU A 7 30.81 17.17 -51.68
N ILE A 8 29.79 17.20 -50.82
CA ILE A 8 28.42 17.56 -51.21
C ILE A 8 28.38 19.01 -51.72
N GLY A 9 29.07 19.95 -51.04
CA GLY A 9 29.17 21.34 -51.47
C GLY A 9 29.86 21.55 -52.83
N ASN A 10 30.83 20.70 -53.18
CA ASN A 10 31.53 20.77 -54.47
C ASN A 10 30.72 20.16 -55.62
N PHE A 11 29.87 19.16 -55.35
CA PHE A 11 28.97 18.56 -56.35
C PHE A 11 27.91 19.56 -56.84
N PHE A 12 27.37 20.41 -55.95
CA PHE A 12 26.34 21.40 -56.31
C PHE A 12 26.87 22.67 -57.00
N ARG A 13 28.19 22.91 -57.01
CA ARG A 13 28.81 24.11 -57.64
C ARG A 13 28.95 24.04 -59.16
N ARG A 14 28.75 22.88 -59.78
CA ARG A 14 28.87 22.72 -61.25
C ARG A 14 27.50 22.78 -61.92
N GLY A 15 27.03 24.00 -62.21
CA GLY A 15 25.99 24.27 -63.22
C GLY A 15 24.52 24.17 -62.79
N LEU A 16 24.21 24.17 -61.49
CA LEU A 16 22.83 24.28 -61.00
C LEU A 16 22.56 25.72 -60.52
N SER A 17 21.39 26.28 -60.84
CA SER A 17 21.03 27.62 -60.39
C SER A 17 20.96 27.65 -58.85
N SER A 18 21.36 28.78 -58.25
CA SER A 18 21.43 28.94 -56.78
C SER A 18 20.12 28.56 -56.07
N ARG A 19 18.97 28.76 -56.73
CA ARG A 19 17.64 28.39 -56.24
C ARG A 19 17.45 26.88 -56.10
N VAL A 20 18.03 26.07 -56.99
CA VAL A 20 17.93 24.61 -56.93
C VAL A 20 18.81 24.06 -55.81
N VAL A 21 20.00 24.63 -55.61
CA VAL A 21 20.90 24.23 -54.51
C VAL A 21 20.28 24.53 -53.15
N ILE A 22 19.65 25.69 -53.00
CA ILE A 22 18.93 26.08 -51.76
C ILE A 22 17.75 25.12 -51.51
N GLY A 23 16.95 24.82 -52.53
CA GLY A 23 15.81 23.91 -52.40
C GLY A 23 16.20 22.50 -51.96
N VAL A 24 17.27 21.94 -52.53
CA VAL A 24 17.76 20.61 -52.16
C VAL A 24 18.34 20.59 -50.73
N SER A 25 19.07 21.64 -50.33
CA SER A 25 19.62 21.73 -48.97
C SER A 25 18.52 21.84 -47.90
N LEU A 26 17.48 22.65 -48.15
CA LEU A 26 16.34 22.81 -47.24
C LEU A 26 15.57 21.49 -47.08
N PHE A 27 15.43 20.74 -48.18
CA PHE A 27 14.79 19.43 -48.19
C PHE A 27 15.58 18.39 -47.40
N ILE A 28 16.90 18.31 -47.56
CA ILE A 28 17.77 17.40 -46.78
C ILE A 28 17.67 17.73 -45.29
N PHE A 29 17.66 19.01 -44.92
CA PHE A 29 17.54 19.42 -43.53
C PHE A 29 16.17 19.04 -42.94
N LEU A 30 15.08 19.26 -43.69
CA LEU A 30 13.74 18.86 -43.28
C LEU A 30 13.63 17.33 -43.15
N PHE A 31 14.26 16.58 -44.05
CA PHE A 31 14.31 15.12 -44.00
C PHE A 31 15.06 14.61 -42.76
N ILE A 32 16.24 15.14 -42.46
CA ILE A 32 16.98 14.78 -41.25
C ILE A 32 16.18 15.12 -40.00
N TYR A 33 15.53 16.28 -39.97
CA TYR A 33 14.66 16.70 -38.87
C TYR A 33 13.50 15.72 -38.66
N VAL A 34 12.79 15.36 -39.74
CA VAL A 34 11.67 14.41 -39.71
C VAL A 34 12.13 13.01 -39.29
N VAL A 35 13.23 12.49 -39.84
CA VAL A 35 13.77 11.17 -39.48
C VAL A 35 14.18 11.10 -38.01
N LYS A 36 14.83 12.14 -37.50
CA LYS A 36 15.23 12.22 -36.09
C LYS A 36 14.02 12.30 -35.15
N ASN A 37 12.96 12.99 -35.56
CA ASN A 37 11.71 13.08 -34.81
C ASN A 37 10.83 11.82 -34.93
N ILE A 38 11.09 10.95 -35.93
CA ILE A 38 10.45 9.63 -36.04
C ILE A 38 11.18 8.59 -35.17
N GLN A 39 12.52 8.64 -35.08
CA GLN A 39 13.31 7.73 -34.24
C GLN A 39 12.99 7.85 -32.74
N SER A 40 12.63 9.04 -32.24
CA SER A 40 12.18 9.23 -30.85
C SER A 40 10.86 8.51 -30.52
N HIS A 41 10.13 8.01 -31.52
CA HIS A 41 8.89 7.26 -31.35
C HIS A 41 9.04 5.73 -31.49
N ASP A 42 10.25 5.21 -31.74
CA ASP A 42 10.57 3.79 -31.87
C ASP A 42 10.86 3.09 -30.51
N LEU A 43 10.18 3.52 -29.44
CA LEU A 43 10.39 3.01 -28.09
C LEU A 43 9.63 1.70 -27.87
N TRP A 44 10.27 0.76 -27.18
CA TRP A 44 9.63 -0.44 -26.65
C TRP A 44 8.60 -0.07 -25.60
N GLN A 45 7.40 -0.63 -25.72
CA GLN A 45 6.32 -0.45 -24.74
C GLN A 45 6.05 -1.76 -24.01
N THR A 46 6.09 -1.72 -22.68
CA THR A 46 5.63 -2.82 -21.81
C THR A 46 4.32 -2.39 -21.17
N ARG A 47 3.27 -3.23 -21.29
CA ARG A 47 1.95 -2.96 -20.69
C ARG A 47 1.58 -3.99 -19.64
N LEU A 48 0.93 -3.52 -18.58
CA LEU A 48 0.39 -4.34 -17.51
C LEU A 48 -1.03 -3.88 -17.16
N ASN A 49 -1.97 -4.82 -17.24
CA ASN A 49 -3.36 -4.58 -16.88
C ASN A 49 -3.61 -5.02 -15.44
N ILE A 50 -4.02 -4.09 -14.60
CA ILE A 50 -4.34 -4.31 -13.19
C ILE A 50 -5.84 -4.37 -13.04
N THR A 51 -6.32 -5.46 -12.44
CA THR A 51 -7.71 -5.66 -12.05
C THR A 51 -7.79 -5.75 -10.52
N PRO A 52 -8.97 -5.58 -9.90
CA PRO A 52 -9.13 -5.81 -8.47
C PRO A 52 -8.60 -7.19 -8.03
N ASN A 53 -8.74 -8.22 -8.87
CA ASN A 53 -8.28 -9.58 -8.61
C ASN A 53 -6.75 -9.76 -8.74
N THR A 54 -6.02 -8.80 -9.32
CA THR A 54 -4.55 -8.82 -9.34
C THR A 54 -3.92 -8.34 -8.02
N ILE A 55 -4.72 -7.76 -7.12
CA ILE A 55 -4.30 -7.44 -5.77
C ILE A 55 -4.89 -8.50 -4.85
N SER A 56 -4.02 -9.34 -4.30
CA SER A 56 -4.42 -10.39 -3.38
C SER A 56 -3.43 -10.42 -2.23
N TYR A 57 -3.95 -10.43 -1.02
CA TYR A 57 -3.15 -10.57 0.17
C TYR A 57 -3.96 -11.28 1.25
N ASN A 58 -3.24 -11.80 2.24
CA ASN A 58 -3.86 -12.35 3.43
C ASN A 58 -3.41 -11.53 4.64
N ILE A 59 -4.39 -10.98 5.37
CA ILE A 59 -4.15 -10.16 6.57
C ILE A 59 -3.29 -10.90 7.59
N SER A 60 -3.42 -12.23 7.68
CA SER A 60 -2.59 -13.03 8.59
C SER A 60 -1.10 -12.92 8.30
N ASP A 61 -0.72 -12.67 7.04
CA ASP A 61 0.69 -12.66 6.61
C ASP A 61 1.46 -11.44 7.12
N PHE A 62 0.76 -10.42 7.62
CA PHE A 62 1.37 -9.23 8.22
C PHE A 62 1.78 -9.42 9.67
N PHE A 63 1.22 -10.41 10.37
CA PHE A 63 1.36 -10.53 11.82
C PHE A 63 2.30 -11.67 12.20
N TYR A 64 3.36 -11.32 12.93
CA TYR A 64 4.29 -12.30 13.50
C TYR A 64 4.43 -12.10 15.01
N ASN A 65 4.45 -13.20 15.76
CA ASN A 65 4.80 -13.17 17.17
C ASN A 65 6.33 -13.24 17.32
N GLY A 66 6.91 -12.30 18.06
CA GLY A 66 8.35 -12.18 18.22
C GLY A 66 9.02 -13.26 19.08
N SER A 67 8.25 -14.17 19.73
CA SER A 67 8.81 -15.20 20.62
C SER A 67 8.83 -16.63 20.05
N ASP A 68 8.17 -16.91 18.93
CA ASP A 68 8.25 -18.16 18.17
C ASP A 68 7.44 -17.97 16.88
N ASN A 69 7.93 -18.48 15.74
CA ASN A 69 7.34 -18.38 14.39
C ASN A 69 5.95 -19.05 14.24
N LYS A 70 4.98 -18.67 15.07
CA LYS A 70 3.57 -19.05 14.92
C LYS A 70 2.77 -17.81 14.54
N LEU A 71 2.26 -17.83 13.30
CA LEU A 71 1.10 -17.05 12.87
C LEU A 71 0.07 -17.11 13.99
N ILE A 72 -0.27 -15.94 14.51
CA ILE A 72 -1.15 -15.84 15.66
C ILE A 72 -2.52 -16.34 15.20
N ASN A 73 -2.96 -17.47 15.72
CA ASN A 73 -4.37 -17.87 15.70
C ASN A 73 -5.12 -16.89 16.62
N SER A 74 -5.23 -15.64 16.18
CA SER A 74 -5.72 -14.54 16.98
C SER A 74 -7.20 -14.75 17.24
N THR A 75 -7.61 -14.51 18.48
CA THR A 75 -9.01 -14.41 18.90
C THR A 75 -9.85 -13.65 17.86
N GLN A 76 -11.10 -14.07 17.67
CA GLN A 76 -12.03 -13.55 16.66
C GLN A 76 -12.11 -12.01 16.64
N ASP A 77 -11.94 -11.37 17.80
CA ASP A 77 -11.93 -9.92 17.98
C ASP A 77 -10.80 -9.21 17.20
N TYR A 78 -9.64 -9.84 17.01
CA TYR A 78 -8.53 -9.24 16.26
C TYR A 78 -8.73 -9.28 14.75
N LYS A 79 -9.27 -10.38 14.21
CA LYS A 79 -9.64 -10.44 12.78
C LYS A 79 -10.63 -9.33 12.46
N ASN A 80 -11.64 -9.17 13.31
CA ASN A 80 -12.65 -8.13 13.19
C ASN A 80 -12.06 -6.70 13.20
N LEU A 81 -10.93 -6.47 13.87
CA LEU A 81 -10.28 -5.15 13.94
C LEU A 81 -9.66 -4.69 12.61
N PHE A 82 -9.31 -5.64 11.74
CA PHE A 82 -8.64 -5.38 10.46
C PHE A 82 -9.43 -5.85 9.25
N ASN A 83 -10.66 -6.35 9.43
CA ASN A 83 -11.52 -6.80 8.33
C ASN A 83 -11.80 -5.72 7.29
N ASP A 84 -11.67 -4.44 7.66
CA ASP A 84 -11.80 -3.29 6.78
C ASP A 84 -10.55 -3.01 5.93
N ILE A 85 -9.42 -3.66 6.24
CA ILE A 85 -8.29 -3.76 5.33
C ILE A 85 -8.58 -4.98 4.46
N ASP A 86 -9.41 -4.81 3.42
CA ASP A 86 -9.74 -5.82 2.40
C ASP A 86 -9.15 -5.51 1.01
N ASN A 87 -9.33 -6.44 0.05
CA ASN A 87 -8.83 -6.30 -1.32
C ASN A 87 -9.30 -5.00 -1.99
N GLU A 88 -10.50 -4.53 -1.68
CA GLU A 88 -11.05 -3.28 -2.21
C GLU A 88 -10.31 -2.07 -1.63
N TYR A 89 -10.09 -2.06 -0.31
CA TYR A 89 -9.31 -1.02 0.36
C TYR A 89 -7.88 -0.94 -0.17
N LEU A 90 -7.20 -2.08 -0.35
CA LEU A 90 -5.85 -2.08 -0.92
C LEU A 90 -5.82 -1.67 -2.37
N TYR A 91 -6.81 -2.06 -3.17
CA TYR A 91 -6.93 -1.59 -4.53
C TYR A 91 -7.11 -0.07 -4.59
N GLY A 92 -7.97 0.49 -3.72
CA GLY A 92 -8.13 1.93 -3.58
C GLY A 92 -6.84 2.64 -3.16
N LEU A 93 -6.11 2.11 -2.17
CA LEU A 93 -4.81 2.65 -1.76
C LEU A 93 -3.77 2.60 -2.89
N PHE A 94 -3.72 1.49 -3.61
CA PHE A 94 -2.80 1.29 -4.72
C PHE A 94 -3.07 2.29 -5.85
N VAL A 95 -4.33 2.41 -6.29
CA VAL A 95 -4.75 3.40 -7.30
C VAL A 95 -4.44 4.83 -6.85
N ARG A 96 -4.72 5.17 -5.59
CA ARG A 96 -4.43 6.48 -5.01
C ARG A 96 -2.94 6.81 -5.04
N GLU A 97 -2.08 5.85 -4.67
CA GLU A 97 -0.62 6.07 -4.69
C GLU A 97 -0.07 6.13 -6.11
N LEU A 98 -0.68 5.42 -7.07
CA LEU A 98 -0.37 5.57 -8.49
C LEU A 98 -0.68 6.98 -8.98
N GLU A 99 -1.90 7.49 -8.72
CA GLU A 99 -2.32 8.83 -9.11
C GLU A 99 -1.37 9.91 -8.57
N LYS A 100 -0.96 9.81 -7.30
CA LYS A 100 -0.01 10.77 -6.71
C LYS A 100 1.40 10.71 -7.30
N SER A 101 1.81 9.57 -7.82
CA SER A 101 3.22 9.28 -8.08
C SER A 101 3.76 9.82 -9.41
N HIS A 102 2.93 10.39 -10.30
CA HIS A 102 3.25 11.04 -11.59
C HIS A 102 4.72 10.85 -12.00
N TYR A 103 5.09 9.61 -12.36
CA TYR A 103 6.49 9.24 -12.48
C TYR A 103 7.02 9.72 -13.84
N SER A 104 8.01 10.62 -13.79
CA SER A 104 8.58 11.32 -14.96
C SER A 104 9.39 10.43 -15.92
N GLY A 105 9.67 9.18 -15.56
CA GLY A 105 10.36 8.20 -16.43
C GLY A 105 9.42 7.23 -17.16
N VAL A 106 8.11 7.39 -17.00
CA VAL A 106 7.08 6.53 -17.58
C VAL A 106 6.19 7.42 -18.45
N GLY A 107 6.32 7.33 -19.78
CA GLY A 107 5.53 8.16 -20.71
C GLY A 107 4.02 8.00 -20.48
N ASP A 108 3.28 9.10 -20.63
CA ASP A 108 1.82 9.24 -20.54
C ASP A 108 1.05 8.06 -19.90
N ILE A 109 0.91 8.09 -18.57
CA ILE A 109 0.02 7.16 -17.86
C ILE A 109 -1.43 7.57 -18.15
N LYS A 110 -2.09 6.86 -19.08
CA LYS A 110 -3.50 7.08 -19.41
C LYS A 110 -4.41 6.27 -18.50
N PHE A 111 -4.98 6.93 -17.49
CA PHE A 111 -6.02 6.35 -16.64
C PHE A 111 -7.37 6.34 -17.38
N ARG A 112 -7.93 5.16 -17.65
CA ARG A 112 -9.35 4.99 -18.02
C ARG A 112 -9.98 4.04 -17.02
N LEU A 113 -11.13 4.41 -16.45
CA LEU A 113 -11.92 3.58 -15.54
C LEU A 113 -12.34 2.27 -16.26
N ALA A 114 -12.12 1.10 -15.64
CA ALA A 114 -11.90 -0.26 -16.20
C ALA A 114 -10.38 -0.62 -16.28
N PRO A 115 -9.95 -1.89 -16.42
CA PRO A 115 -8.67 -2.40 -15.89
C PRO A 115 -7.51 -1.43 -16.09
N LEU A 116 -6.91 -1.01 -14.97
CA LEU A 116 -5.89 0.01 -14.97
C LEU A 116 -4.70 -0.48 -15.80
N THR A 117 -4.43 0.20 -16.90
CA THR A 117 -3.31 -0.15 -17.79
C THR A 117 -2.10 0.71 -17.44
N LEU A 118 -1.07 0.08 -16.88
CA LEU A 118 0.24 0.70 -16.70
C LEU A 118 1.10 0.42 -17.93
N MET A 119 1.82 1.43 -18.41
CA MET A 119 2.67 1.33 -19.58
C MET A 119 4.04 1.93 -19.28
N SER A 120 5.14 1.37 -19.77
CA SER A 120 6.47 1.99 -19.70
C SER A 120 7.16 1.94 -21.05
N ASN A 121 7.84 3.03 -21.42
CA ASN A 121 8.48 3.21 -22.73
C ASN A 121 10.00 3.33 -22.54
N ALA A 122 10.79 2.61 -23.33
CA ALA A 122 12.26 2.73 -23.31
C ALA A 122 12.90 2.35 -24.65
N GLU A 123 14.19 2.67 -24.82
CA GLU A 123 14.95 2.37 -26.05
C GLU A 123 15.18 0.86 -26.23
N SER A 124 15.22 0.11 -25.12
CA SER A 124 15.34 -1.34 -25.15
C SER A 124 14.15 -2.04 -24.48
N LYS A 125 13.88 -3.26 -24.95
CA LYS A 125 12.88 -4.17 -24.37
C LYS A 125 13.12 -4.42 -22.88
N ASN A 126 14.38 -4.63 -22.49
CA ASN A 126 14.73 -4.95 -21.11
C ASN A 126 14.52 -3.74 -20.19
N GLU A 127 14.92 -2.55 -20.66
CA GLU A 127 14.79 -1.31 -19.90
C GLU A 127 13.32 -0.91 -19.70
N SER A 128 12.48 -1.07 -20.73
CA SER A 128 11.03 -0.79 -20.62
C SER A 128 10.39 -1.66 -19.53
N LYS A 129 10.76 -2.95 -19.49
CA LYS A 129 10.29 -3.87 -18.46
C LYS A 129 10.86 -3.52 -17.07
N GLU A 130 12.17 -3.29 -16.98
CA GLU A 130 12.84 -2.96 -15.71
C GLU A 130 12.29 -1.67 -15.09
N ASN A 131 11.99 -0.66 -15.92
CA ASN A 131 11.37 0.58 -15.47
C ASN A 131 9.96 0.35 -14.90
N LEU A 132 9.18 -0.52 -15.54
CA LEU A 132 7.85 -0.89 -15.04
C LEU A 132 7.95 -1.67 -13.72
N ASP A 133 8.88 -2.63 -13.62
CA ASP A 133 9.10 -3.42 -12.41
C ASP A 133 9.56 -2.54 -11.23
N LYS A 134 10.50 -1.61 -11.46
CA LYS A 134 10.96 -0.64 -10.46
C LYS A 134 9.82 0.26 -9.98
N TYR A 135 8.98 0.73 -10.91
CA TYR A 135 7.84 1.56 -10.58
C TYR A 135 6.81 0.80 -9.73
N LEU A 136 6.47 -0.43 -10.10
CA LEU A 136 5.57 -1.29 -9.32
C LEU A 136 6.10 -1.55 -7.91
N LEU A 137 7.39 -1.86 -7.77
CA LEU A 137 8.03 -2.04 -6.46
C LEU A 137 7.99 -0.77 -5.61
N MET A 138 8.21 0.41 -6.21
CA MET A 138 8.09 1.68 -5.51
C MET A 138 6.68 1.89 -4.96
N ILE A 139 5.65 1.66 -5.78
CA ILE A 139 4.24 1.80 -5.37
C ILE A 139 3.88 0.77 -4.32
N GLU A 140 4.29 -0.48 -4.50
CA GLU A 140 4.09 -1.54 -3.51
C GLU A 140 4.69 -1.15 -2.15
N ASN A 141 5.91 -0.61 -2.12
CA ASN A 141 6.53 -0.14 -0.89
C ASN A 141 5.77 1.04 -0.25
N LYS A 142 5.25 1.98 -1.05
CA LYS A 142 4.40 3.07 -0.54
C LYS A 142 3.11 2.54 0.10
N VAL A 143 2.44 1.61 -0.58
CA VAL A 143 1.22 0.97 -0.07
C VAL A 143 1.51 0.17 1.20
N LYS A 144 2.60 -0.60 1.25
CA LYS A 144 3.04 -1.32 2.46
C LYS A 144 3.26 -0.38 3.65
N ASN A 145 3.89 0.76 3.42
CA ASN A 145 4.14 1.75 4.47
C ASN A 145 2.84 2.37 4.99
N GLU A 146 1.90 2.70 4.10
CA GLU A 146 0.58 3.21 4.48
C GLU A 146 -0.23 2.17 5.28
N ILE A 147 -0.21 0.90 4.85
CA ILE A 147 -0.83 -0.20 5.60
C ILE A 147 -0.22 -0.32 7.00
N ASN A 148 1.11 -0.38 7.11
CA ASN A 148 1.81 -0.44 8.39
C ASN A 148 1.36 0.68 9.33
N LYS A 149 1.37 1.91 8.83
CA LYS A 149 0.95 3.09 9.59
C LYS A 149 -0.50 2.96 10.07
N ASN A 150 -1.40 2.51 9.21
CA ASN A 150 -2.81 2.34 9.56
C ASN A 150 -3.01 1.22 10.59
N ILE A 151 -2.28 0.12 10.49
CA ILE A 151 -2.32 -0.96 11.48
C ILE A 151 -1.77 -0.45 12.82
N GLU A 152 -0.67 0.29 12.84
CA GLU A 152 -0.12 0.89 14.07
C GLU A 152 -1.11 1.84 14.75
N ILE A 153 -1.78 2.70 13.97
CA ILE A 153 -2.78 3.64 14.49
C ILE A 153 -3.94 2.87 15.12
N LYS A 154 -4.47 1.86 14.43
CA LYS A 154 -5.54 1.00 14.94
C LYS A 154 -5.12 0.25 16.20
N ASN A 155 -3.91 -0.32 16.22
CA ASN A 155 -3.38 -1.01 17.38
C ASN A 155 -3.27 -0.06 18.60
N LYS A 156 -2.72 1.15 18.41
CA LYS A 156 -2.67 2.18 19.46
C LYS A 156 -4.06 2.56 19.97
N LYS A 157 -5.03 2.74 19.08
CA LYS A 157 -6.42 3.06 19.44
C LYS A 157 -7.05 1.92 20.24
N TYR A 158 -6.86 0.68 19.83
CA TYR A 158 -7.43 -0.48 20.49
C TYR A 158 -6.79 -0.74 21.87
N LEU A 159 -5.46 -0.60 21.97
CA LEU A 159 -4.74 -0.60 23.25
C LEU A 159 -5.30 0.46 24.21
N LYS A 160 -5.58 1.66 23.71
CA LYS A 160 -6.20 2.72 24.52
C LYS A 160 -7.58 2.30 25.03
N ILE A 161 -8.44 1.77 24.16
CA ILE A 161 -9.79 1.30 24.53
C ILE A 161 -9.72 0.20 25.60
N ILE A 162 -8.82 -0.79 25.45
CA ILE A 162 -8.67 -1.85 26.44
C ILE A 162 -8.18 -1.28 27.78
N ASN A 163 -7.19 -0.38 27.76
CA ASN A 163 -6.73 0.28 28.99
C ASN A 163 -7.84 1.10 29.67
N ASP A 164 -8.66 1.82 28.90
CA ASP A 164 -9.80 2.55 29.43
C ASP A 164 -10.84 1.61 30.05
N ASN A 165 -11.09 0.45 29.43
CA ASN A 165 -11.97 -0.59 29.98
C ASN A 165 -11.40 -1.19 31.27
N ILE A 166 -10.09 -1.47 31.32
CA ILE A 166 -9.42 -1.90 32.56
C ILE A 166 -9.64 -0.87 33.67
N ASN A 167 -9.47 0.41 33.37
CA ASN A 167 -9.63 1.48 34.36
C ASN A 167 -11.08 1.58 34.85
N LYS A 168 -12.06 1.49 33.95
CA LYS A 168 -13.49 1.46 34.31
C LYS A 168 -13.83 0.28 35.21
N VAL A 169 -13.38 -0.92 34.85
CA VAL A 169 -13.63 -2.13 35.65
C VAL A 169 -12.94 -2.03 37.00
N LYS A 170 -11.68 -1.55 37.05
CA LYS A 170 -10.99 -1.30 38.33
C LYS A 170 -11.72 -0.29 39.20
N HIS A 171 -12.21 0.80 38.61
CA HIS A 171 -12.95 1.81 39.36
C HIS A 171 -14.25 1.24 39.95
N LYS A 172 -15.01 0.50 39.14
CA LYS A 172 -16.22 -0.19 39.60
C LYS A 172 -15.90 -1.20 40.71
N ALA A 173 -14.85 -2.01 40.52
CA ALA A 173 -14.38 -2.98 41.50
C ALA A 173 -13.97 -2.31 42.83
N ASN A 174 -13.30 -1.16 42.77
CA ASN A 174 -12.91 -0.42 43.97
C ASN A 174 -14.13 0.13 44.74
N ILE A 175 -15.17 0.59 44.03
CA ILE A 175 -16.43 1.03 44.66
C ILE A 175 -17.14 -0.16 45.32
N GLU A 176 -17.29 -1.27 44.60
CA GLU A 176 -17.96 -2.46 45.14
C GLU A 176 -17.19 -3.03 46.34
N LEU A 177 -15.85 -3.02 46.28
CA LEU A 177 -15.00 -3.46 47.38
C LEU A 177 -15.08 -2.53 48.58
N SER A 178 -15.14 -1.21 48.39
CA SER A 178 -15.30 -0.26 49.49
C SER A 178 -16.66 -0.37 50.17
N LEU A 179 -17.73 -0.55 49.39
CA LEU A 179 -19.07 -0.84 49.92
C LEU A 179 -19.09 -2.15 50.70
N LYS A 180 -18.49 -3.22 50.16
CA LYS A 180 -18.41 -4.51 50.85
C LYS A 180 -17.64 -4.42 52.16
N LEU A 181 -16.52 -3.69 52.18
CA LEU A 181 -15.76 -3.45 53.41
C LEU A 181 -16.59 -2.66 54.43
N PHE A 182 -17.37 -1.67 54.00
CA PHE A 182 -18.27 -0.92 54.88
C PHE A 182 -19.35 -1.84 55.48
N GLU A 183 -19.97 -2.69 54.67
CA GLU A 183 -20.96 -3.68 55.13
C GLU A 183 -20.37 -4.66 56.13
N LEU A 184 -19.18 -5.21 55.86
CA LEU A 184 -18.51 -6.16 56.75
C LEU A 184 -18.09 -5.50 58.07
N ASN A 185 -17.56 -4.28 58.04
CA ASN A 185 -17.23 -3.54 59.27
C ASN A 185 -18.49 -3.27 60.12
N SER A 186 -19.61 -2.92 59.47
CA SER A 186 -20.89 -2.72 60.15
C SER A 186 -21.41 -4.04 60.76
N ALA A 187 -21.31 -5.14 60.02
CA ALA A 187 -21.67 -6.47 60.49
C ALA A 187 -20.82 -6.92 61.70
N ILE A 188 -19.51 -6.62 61.69
CA ILE A 188 -18.63 -6.86 62.85
C ILE A 188 -19.06 -6.03 64.05
N GLY A 189 -19.40 -4.76 63.86
CA GLY A 189 -19.90 -3.89 64.92
C GLY A 189 -21.16 -4.48 65.58
N ILE A 190 -22.13 -4.91 64.77
CA ILE A 190 -23.35 -5.56 65.25
C ILE A 190 -23.04 -6.89 65.95
N ALA A 191 -22.22 -7.74 65.34
CA ALA A 191 -21.83 -9.03 65.90
C ALA A 191 -21.12 -8.87 67.26
N LYS A 192 -20.23 -7.88 67.40
CA LYS A 192 -19.58 -7.55 68.68
C LYS A 192 -20.60 -7.09 69.72
N SER A 193 -21.51 -6.19 69.38
CA SER A 193 -22.54 -5.70 70.30
C SER A 193 -23.48 -6.82 70.78
N LEU A 194 -23.69 -7.85 69.95
CA LEU A 194 -24.48 -9.04 70.28
C LEU A 194 -23.66 -10.18 70.88
N ASN A 195 -22.35 -10.00 71.11
CA ASN A 195 -21.41 -11.05 71.55
C ASN A 195 -21.40 -12.31 70.66
N ILE A 196 -21.59 -12.16 69.36
CA ILE A 196 -21.57 -13.24 68.36
C ILE A 196 -20.15 -13.40 67.81
N GLU A 197 -19.33 -14.23 68.46
CA GLU A 197 -17.95 -14.48 67.99
C GLU A 197 -17.85 -15.50 66.85
N ASN A 198 -18.70 -16.53 66.88
CA ASN A 198 -18.69 -17.66 65.94
C ASN A 198 -20.01 -17.68 65.13
N PRO A 199 -20.04 -18.38 63.98
CA PRO A 199 -21.25 -18.48 63.15
C PRO A 199 -22.46 -19.01 63.91
N VAL A 200 -23.61 -18.39 63.69
CA VAL A 200 -24.91 -18.84 64.21
C VAL A 200 -25.55 -19.78 63.18
N TYR A 201 -25.53 -21.09 63.47
CA TYR A 201 -25.95 -22.12 62.52
C TYR A 201 -27.47 -22.13 62.21
N ASN A 202 -28.32 -21.63 63.10
CA ASN A 202 -29.78 -21.66 62.96
C ASN A 202 -30.41 -20.25 62.78
N PHE A 203 -29.68 -19.34 62.13
CA PHE A 203 -30.19 -17.99 61.89
C PHE A 203 -31.19 -17.97 60.72
N ASN A 204 -32.48 -17.82 61.04
CA ASN A 204 -33.56 -17.71 60.04
C ASN A 204 -34.00 -16.24 59.78
N GLY A 205 -33.29 -15.26 60.33
CA GLY A 205 -33.62 -13.85 60.16
C GLY A 205 -33.21 -13.30 58.80
N LYS A 206 -34.00 -12.40 58.21
CA LYS A 206 -33.52 -11.56 57.10
C LYS A 206 -32.78 -10.37 57.71
N SER A 207 -31.47 -10.28 57.45
CA SER A 207 -30.65 -9.14 57.86
C SER A 207 -29.93 -8.55 56.65
N ILE A 208 -29.85 -7.23 56.62
CA ILE A 208 -29.08 -6.48 55.62
C ILE A 208 -27.57 -6.69 55.85
N PHE A 209 -27.16 -6.90 57.11
CA PHE A 209 -25.76 -7.15 57.48
C PHE A 209 -25.55 -8.60 57.90
N PRO A 210 -24.49 -9.28 57.42
CA PRO A 210 -24.25 -10.70 57.72
C PRO A 210 -23.61 -10.91 59.10
N PHE A 211 -24.09 -10.26 60.16
CA PHE A 211 -23.53 -10.35 61.52
C PHE A 211 -23.57 -11.78 62.08
N TYR A 212 -24.53 -12.60 61.63
CA TYR A 212 -24.69 -14.00 62.04
C TYR A 212 -23.51 -14.90 61.65
N LEU A 213 -22.63 -14.45 60.74
CA LEU A 213 -21.38 -15.15 60.42
C LEU A 213 -20.35 -15.08 61.57
N GLY A 214 -20.53 -14.16 62.50
CA GLY A 214 -19.67 -13.98 63.67
C GLY A 214 -18.39 -13.18 63.37
N VAL A 215 -17.83 -12.59 64.43
CA VAL A 215 -16.67 -11.67 64.32
C VAL A 215 -15.46 -12.32 63.66
N LYS A 216 -15.16 -13.59 63.94
CA LYS A 216 -13.95 -14.26 63.41
C LYS A 216 -14.00 -14.41 61.89
N VAL A 217 -15.11 -14.90 61.35
CA VAL A 217 -15.28 -15.13 59.91
C VAL A 217 -15.26 -13.81 59.14
N LEU A 218 -16.03 -12.83 59.63
CA LEU A 218 -16.10 -11.51 59.00
C LEU A 218 -14.73 -10.80 58.99
N SER A 219 -13.93 -10.98 60.05
CA SER A 219 -12.59 -10.39 60.14
C SER A 219 -11.63 -10.99 59.10
N GLU A 220 -11.70 -12.30 58.84
CA GLU A 220 -10.84 -12.91 57.82
C GLU A 220 -11.28 -12.58 56.41
N GLU A 221 -12.59 -12.44 56.16
CA GLU A 221 -13.09 -11.92 54.88
C GLU A 221 -12.54 -10.52 54.60
N ILE A 222 -12.50 -9.63 55.60
CA ILE A 222 -11.88 -8.30 55.47
C ILE A 222 -10.38 -8.41 55.16
N LYS A 223 -9.64 -9.32 55.81
CA LYS A 223 -8.20 -9.50 55.51
C LYS A 223 -7.98 -9.94 54.06
N ILE A 224 -8.80 -10.85 53.55
CA ILE A 224 -8.73 -11.31 52.16
C ILE A 224 -9.04 -10.16 51.19
N LEU A 225 -10.12 -9.41 51.44
CA LEU A 225 -10.56 -8.31 50.57
C LEU A 225 -9.58 -7.13 50.57
N LYS A 226 -8.83 -6.91 51.65
CA LYS A 226 -7.77 -5.89 51.71
C LYS A 226 -6.48 -6.30 50.99
N SER A 227 -6.34 -7.56 50.61
CA SER A 227 -5.13 -8.01 49.90
C SER A 227 -5.08 -7.49 48.46
N GLU A 228 -3.88 -7.21 47.94
CA GLU A 228 -3.68 -6.78 46.54
C GLU A 228 -4.21 -7.79 45.51
N ARG A 229 -4.42 -9.05 45.93
CA ARG A 229 -4.95 -10.12 45.10
C ARG A 229 -6.48 -10.07 44.96
N ALA A 230 -7.19 -9.34 45.82
CA ALA A 230 -8.65 -9.28 45.82
C ALA A 230 -9.22 -8.88 44.46
N LEU A 231 -8.70 -7.83 43.83
CA LEU A 231 -9.19 -7.40 42.51
C LEU A 231 -9.04 -8.47 41.43
N ASN A 232 -7.95 -9.25 41.42
CA ASN A 232 -7.74 -10.26 40.39
C ASN A 232 -8.60 -11.52 40.62
N ILE A 233 -8.94 -11.83 41.88
CA ILE A 233 -9.74 -13.00 42.26
C ILE A 233 -11.23 -12.73 42.02
N TYR A 234 -11.73 -11.57 42.48
CA TYR A 234 -13.15 -11.22 42.40
C TYR A 234 -13.55 -10.62 41.05
N TYR A 235 -12.59 -10.06 40.28
CA TYR A 235 -12.85 -9.47 38.95
C TYR A 235 -11.97 -10.13 37.88
N PRO A 236 -12.29 -11.36 37.44
CA PRO A 236 -11.49 -12.12 36.48
C PRO A 236 -11.34 -11.42 35.12
N GLN A 237 -12.27 -10.54 34.77
CA GLN A 237 -12.23 -9.72 33.55
C GLN A 237 -10.97 -8.83 33.49
N ILE A 238 -10.45 -8.36 34.64
CA ILE A 238 -9.21 -7.57 34.69
C ILE A 238 -8.02 -8.41 34.19
N LYS A 239 -8.00 -9.71 34.52
CA LYS A 239 -6.97 -10.64 34.05
C LYS A 239 -7.08 -10.87 32.54
N GLN A 240 -8.31 -11.05 32.04
CA GLN A 240 -8.56 -11.21 30.60
C GLN A 240 -8.07 -9.99 29.81
N TYR A 241 -8.41 -8.77 30.23
CA TYR A 241 -7.93 -7.56 29.56
C TYR A 241 -6.41 -7.38 29.65
N LYS A 242 -5.78 -7.72 30.78
CA LYS A 242 -4.30 -7.69 30.90
C LYS A 242 -3.62 -8.66 29.93
N ASN A 243 -4.20 -9.84 29.72
CA ASN A 243 -3.70 -10.80 28.75
C ASN A 243 -3.80 -10.24 27.33
N MET A 244 -4.95 -9.66 26.97
CA MET A 244 -5.14 -8.99 25.66
C MET A 244 -4.10 -7.87 25.43
N VAL A 245 -3.84 -7.03 26.45
CA VAL A 245 -2.79 -5.99 26.36
C VAL A 245 -1.41 -6.61 26.16
N SER A 246 -1.10 -7.71 26.85
CA SER A 246 0.19 -8.39 26.71
C SER A 246 0.37 -8.95 25.30
N GLU A 247 -0.65 -9.60 24.75
CA GLU A 247 -0.65 -10.12 23.38
C GLU A 247 -0.42 -8.98 22.37
N LEU A 248 -1.19 -7.89 22.49
CA LEU A 248 -1.09 -6.72 21.60
C LEU A 248 0.28 -6.04 21.60
N LYS A 249 0.97 -6.03 22.75
CA LYS A 249 2.31 -5.46 22.87
C LYS A 249 3.39 -6.32 22.24
N GLN A 250 3.16 -7.63 22.14
CA GLN A 250 4.11 -8.58 21.55
C GLN A 250 3.95 -8.69 20.03
N LEU A 251 2.84 -8.18 19.48
CA LEU A 251 2.62 -8.11 18.04
C LEU A 251 3.69 -7.27 17.35
N LYS A 252 4.44 -7.93 16.45
CA LYS A 252 5.27 -7.25 15.46
C LYS A 252 4.59 -7.36 14.10
N ILE A 253 4.41 -6.22 13.46
CA ILE A 253 3.86 -6.14 12.11
C ILE A 253 5.05 -6.18 11.16
N ASN A 254 5.07 -7.15 10.24
CA ASN A 254 6.09 -7.21 9.21
C ASN A 254 5.45 -7.33 7.82
N THR A 255 5.48 -6.23 7.06
CA THR A 255 5.04 -6.19 5.66
C THR A 255 6.14 -6.51 4.66
N SER A 256 7.39 -6.74 5.09
CA SER A 256 8.53 -6.88 4.17
C SER A 256 8.36 -8.03 3.19
N ASN A 257 7.77 -9.14 3.66
CA ASN A 257 7.64 -10.38 2.90
C ASN A 257 6.28 -10.54 2.21
N VAL A 258 5.34 -9.62 2.46
CA VAL A 258 4.00 -9.69 1.86
C VAL A 258 4.06 -9.15 0.45
N LYS A 259 3.58 -9.88 -0.55
CA LYS A 259 3.41 -9.36 -1.91
C LYS A 259 1.99 -8.85 -2.08
N ILE A 260 1.84 -7.57 -2.43
CA ILE A 260 0.52 -6.95 -2.64
C ILE A 260 0.03 -7.19 -4.07
N ILE A 261 0.95 -7.26 -5.03
CA ILE A 261 0.64 -7.36 -6.45
C ILE A 261 0.91 -8.80 -6.91
N LYS A 262 -0.15 -9.48 -7.34
CA LYS A 262 -0.06 -10.74 -8.07
C LYS A 262 0.04 -10.40 -9.56
N ILE A 263 1.28 -10.36 -10.05
CA ILE A 263 1.56 -10.14 -11.47
C ILE A 263 1.11 -11.39 -12.24
N SER A 264 -0.14 -11.40 -12.72
CA SER A 264 -0.66 -12.58 -13.43
C SER A 264 -0.32 -12.57 -14.91
N ASN A 265 -0.23 -11.40 -15.58
CA ASN A 265 0.01 -11.33 -17.04
C ASN A 265 0.75 -10.01 -17.43
N ILE A 266 2.06 -10.07 -17.67
CA ILE A 266 2.81 -9.00 -18.38
C ILE A 266 2.72 -9.33 -19.88
N ASP A 267 1.58 -9.06 -20.50
CA ASP A 267 1.25 -9.76 -21.75
C ASP A 267 1.37 -8.98 -23.04
N VAL A 268 1.87 -7.74 -23.05
CA VAL A 268 2.09 -7.06 -24.34
C VAL A 268 3.37 -6.24 -24.35
N LEU A 269 4.44 -6.84 -24.90
CA LEU A 269 5.56 -6.09 -25.43
C LEU A 269 5.31 -5.74 -26.88
N TYR A 270 5.17 -4.45 -27.14
CA TYR A 270 4.98 -3.93 -28.48
C TYR A 270 6.20 -3.08 -28.86
N LYS A 271 6.86 -3.44 -29.96
CA LYS A 271 7.63 -2.47 -30.73
C LYS A 271 6.66 -1.81 -31.70
N PRO A 272 6.40 -0.50 -31.64
CA PRO A 272 5.53 0.15 -32.60
C PRO A 272 5.98 -0.12 -34.02
N ARG A 273 5.12 -0.78 -34.83
CA ARG A 273 5.39 -1.06 -36.23
C ARG A 273 5.18 0.21 -37.06
N PHE A 274 6.06 1.20 -36.89
CA PHE A 274 6.19 2.29 -37.85
C PHE A 274 6.95 1.87 -39.11
N SER A 275 7.43 0.63 -39.22
CA SER A 275 8.15 0.16 -40.42
C SER A 275 7.33 0.32 -41.70
N LEU A 276 5.99 0.19 -41.64
CA LEU A 276 5.13 0.44 -42.79
C LEU A 276 5.08 1.92 -43.14
N PHE A 277 4.91 2.80 -42.15
CA PHE A 277 4.90 4.25 -42.38
C PHE A 277 6.24 4.76 -42.89
N SER A 278 7.35 4.30 -42.31
CA SER A 278 8.69 4.67 -42.78
C SER A 278 8.93 4.18 -44.20
N THR A 279 8.53 2.95 -44.52
CA THR A 279 8.70 2.40 -45.89
C THR A 279 7.83 3.16 -46.90
N ILE A 280 6.59 3.50 -46.55
CA ILE A 280 5.69 4.31 -47.38
C ILE A 280 6.26 5.72 -47.58
N MET A 281 6.79 6.33 -46.52
CA MET A 281 7.45 7.64 -46.61
C MET A 281 8.70 7.56 -47.48
N TYR A 282 9.62 6.62 -47.25
CA TYR A 282 10.81 6.46 -48.09
C TYR A 282 10.46 6.21 -49.56
N SER A 283 9.39 5.45 -49.84
CA SER A 283 8.90 5.23 -51.20
C SER A 283 8.35 6.51 -51.83
N LEU A 284 7.53 7.28 -51.11
CA LEU A 284 6.99 8.57 -51.58
C LEU A 284 8.11 9.58 -51.81
N PHE A 285 9.08 9.65 -50.90
CA PHE A 285 10.25 10.50 -51.01
C PHE A 285 11.13 10.11 -52.20
N GLY A 286 11.38 8.81 -52.42
CA GLY A 286 12.12 8.31 -53.58
C GLY A 286 11.43 8.65 -54.91
N PHE A 287 10.10 8.58 -54.95
CA PHE A 287 9.31 8.94 -56.13
C PHE A 287 9.43 10.43 -56.47
N ILE A 288 9.26 11.31 -55.47
CA ILE A 288 9.39 12.76 -55.65
C ILE A 288 10.81 13.13 -56.10
N PHE A 289 11.82 12.48 -55.51
CA PHE A 289 13.21 12.74 -55.84
C PHE A 289 13.56 12.28 -57.27
N GLY A 290 13.09 11.09 -57.66
CA GLY A 290 13.25 10.59 -59.03
C GLY A 290 12.55 11.47 -60.07
N PHE A 291 11.36 11.98 -59.74
CA PHE A 291 10.63 12.92 -60.59
C PHE A 291 11.39 14.24 -60.77
N LEU A 292 11.92 14.82 -59.68
CA LEU A 292 12.71 16.06 -59.73
C LEU A 292 13.99 15.92 -60.57
N ILE A 293 14.71 14.80 -60.43
CA ILE A 293 15.91 14.53 -61.25
C ILE A 293 15.55 14.46 -62.73
N ASN A 294 14.47 13.75 -63.07
CA ASN A 294 14.02 13.62 -64.45
C ASN A 294 13.56 14.97 -65.03
N LEU A 295 12.92 15.82 -64.22
CA LEU A 295 12.50 17.16 -64.60
C LEU A 295 13.70 18.08 -64.89
N ILE A 296 14.73 18.04 -64.03
CA ILE A 296 15.99 18.76 -64.26
C ILE A 296 16.69 18.28 -65.55
N TYR A 297 16.71 16.96 -65.77
CA TYR A 297 17.29 16.38 -66.99
C TYR A 297 16.52 16.81 -68.26
N SER A 298 15.19 16.83 -68.19
CA SER A 298 14.31 17.28 -69.27
C SER A 298 14.50 18.77 -69.60
N LEU A 299 14.54 19.64 -68.58
CA LEU A 299 14.79 21.07 -68.75
C LEU A 299 16.16 21.32 -69.37
N LYS A 300 17.21 20.65 -68.87
CA LYS A 300 18.56 20.77 -69.42
C LYS A 300 18.65 20.25 -70.86
N ARG A 301 17.88 19.23 -71.24
CA ARG A 301 17.82 18.71 -72.62
C ARG A 301 17.13 19.69 -73.58
N ASN A 302 16.13 20.43 -73.12
CA ASN A 302 15.44 21.43 -73.92
C ASN A 302 16.29 22.68 -74.18
N ASP A 303 17.22 23.02 -73.28
CA ASP A 303 18.17 24.14 -73.48
C ASP A 303 19.25 23.85 -74.55
N TYR A 304 19.34 22.61 -75.07
CA TYR A 304 20.27 22.21 -76.15
C TYR A 304 19.58 21.98 -77.51
N LYS A 305 18.34 22.47 -77.69
CA LYS A 305 17.67 22.58 -78.99
C LYS A 305 17.49 24.04 -79.37
#